data_AF-A0A662UDJ5-F1
#
_entry.id   AF-A0A662UDJ5-F1
#
_cell.length_a   1.000
_cell.length_b   1.000
_cell.length_c   1.000
_cell.angle_alpha   90.00
_cell.angle_beta   90.00
_cell.angle_gamma   90.00
#
_symmetry.space_group_name_H-M   'P 1'
#
loop_
_entity.id
_entity.type
_entity.pdbx_description
1 polymer ?
#
loop_
_entity_poly.entity_id
_entity_poly.type
_entity_poly.pdbx_seq_one_letter_code
_entity_poly.pdbx_strand_id
1 'polypeptide(L)' 'MTREEFEKIVSARDRLKSLGILRDDGTIDYSLALEILAIAKDDEYLKNAILRFVVQEFREDLKKMRG' A
#
# COMPACT_ATOMS: atom_id res chain seq x y z
N MET A 1 13.96 -13.51 -3.18
CA MET A 1 13.01 -13.48 -2.05
C MET A 1 13.45 -14.53 -1.04
N THR A 2 13.72 -14.13 0.19
CA THR A 2 14.12 -15.05 1.29
C THR A 2 12.87 -15.63 1.97
N ARG A 3 13.03 -16.72 2.72
CA ARG A 3 11.93 -17.32 3.50
C ARG A 3 11.33 -16.32 4.50
N GLU A 4 12.17 -15.49 5.10
CA GLU A 4 11.75 -14.48 6.07
C GLU A 4 10.92 -13.37 5.41
N GLU A 5 11.30 -12.93 4.19
CA GLU A 5 10.51 -11.99 3.40
C GLU A 5 9.14 -12.57 3.04
N PHE A 6 9.08 -13.86 2.67
CA PHE A 6 7.82 -14.55 2.39
C PHE A 6 6.91 -14.60 3.62
N GLU A 7 7.43 -15.02 4.77
CA GLU A 7 6.67 -15.11 6.03
C GLU A 7 6.16 -13.73 6.49
N LYS A 8 6.95 -12.66 6.30
CA LYS A 8 6.52 -11.27 6.53
C LYS A 8 5.38 -10.86 5.60
N ILE A 9 5.43 -11.24 4.32
CA ILE A 9 4.35 -10.93 3.36
C ILE A 9 3.07 -11.69 3.72
N VAL A 10 3.16 -12.99 4.05
CA VAL A 10 2.01 -13.82 4.42
C VAL A 10 1.35 -13.28 5.69
N SER A 11 2.14 -12.98 6.73
CA SER A 11 1.61 -12.41 7.98
C SER A 11 0.95 -11.03 7.78
N ALA A 12 1.50 -10.18 6.91
CA ALA A 12 0.87 -8.91 6.54
C ALA A 12 -0.47 -9.15 5.82
N ARG A 13 -0.53 -10.13 4.92
CA ARG A 13 -1.75 -10.46 4.16
C ARG A 13 -2.86 -10.98 5.08
N ASP A 14 -2.54 -11.86 6.01
CA ASP A 14 -3.51 -12.40 6.98
C ASP A 14 -4.02 -11.31 7.93
N ARG A 15 -3.16 -10.37 8.33
CA ARG A 15 -3.58 -9.21 9.13
C ARG A 15 -4.51 -8.27 8.34
N LEU A 16 -4.25 -8.05 7.06
CA LEU A 16 -5.14 -7.24 6.22
C LEU A 16 -6.50 -7.93 6.01
N LYS A 17 -6.52 -9.27 5.96
CA LYS A 17 -7.77 -10.04 5.94
C LYS A 17 -8.56 -9.91 7.22
N SER A 18 -7.92 -10.03 8.39
CA SER A 18 -8.61 -9.91 9.67
C SER A 18 -9.17 -8.50 9.92
N LEU A 19 -8.59 -7.48 9.30
CA LEU A 19 -9.09 -6.10 9.31
C LEU A 19 -10.16 -5.83 8.23
N GLY A 20 -10.48 -6.80 7.37
CA GLY A 20 -11.45 -6.65 6.29
C GLY A 20 -10.96 -5.83 5.08
N ILE A 21 -9.69 -5.42 5.07
CA ILE A 21 -9.09 -4.64 3.98
C ILE A 21 -8.87 -5.52 2.75
N LEU A 22 -8.43 -6.77 2.98
CA LEU A 22 -8.31 -7.79 1.95
C LEU A 22 -9.41 -8.84 2.16
N ARG A 23 -10.22 -9.09 1.15
CA ARG A 23 -11.28 -10.10 1.20
C ARG A 23 -10.73 -11.49 0.88
N ASP A 24 -11.50 -12.52 1.22
CA ASP A 24 -11.08 -13.92 1.01
C ASP A 24 -10.90 -14.29 -0.46
N ASP A 25 -11.65 -13.63 -1.35
CA ASP A 25 -11.52 -13.75 -2.80
C ASP A 25 -10.30 -12.98 -3.38
N GLY A 26 -9.54 -12.30 -2.52
CA GLY A 26 -8.37 -11.51 -2.89
C GLY A 26 -8.68 -10.09 -3.34
N THR A 27 -9.94 -9.66 -3.32
CA THR A 27 -10.31 -8.27 -3.61
C THR A 27 -9.95 -7.34 -2.45
N ILE A 28 -9.62 -6.10 -2.78
CA ILE A 28 -9.34 -5.05 -1.78
C ILE A 28 -10.60 -4.21 -1.59
N ASP A 29 -10.91 -3.86 -0.34
CA ASP A 29 -11.91 -2.85 -0.06
C ASP A 29 -11.39 -1.46 -0.46
N TYR A 30 -11.72 -1.05 -1.68
CA TYR A 30 -11.24 0.21 -2.24
C TYR A 30 -11.74 1.44 -1.48
N SER A 31 -12.96 1.39 -0.92
CA SER A 31 -13.49 2.49 -0.12
C SER A 31 -12.64 2.72 1.11
N LEU A 32 -12.35 1.65 1.85
CA LEU A 32 -11.50 1.72 3.04
C LEU A 32 -10.05 2.10 2.70
N ALA A 33 -9.51 1.57 1.59
CA ALA A 33 -8.17 1.96 1.14
C ALA A 33 -8.06 3.46 0.81
N LEU A 34 -9.09 4.04 0.17
CA LEU A 34 -9.15 5.47 -0.12
C LEU A 34 -9.31 6.32 1.14
N GLU A 35 -10.11 5.88 2.11
CA GLU A 35 -10.25 6.55 3.40
C GLU A 35 -8.92 6.60 4.16
N ILE A 36 -8.16 5.49 4.17
CA ILE A 36 -6.83 5.44 4.78
C ILE A 36 -5.89 6.45 4.11
N LEU A 37 -5.90 6.54 2.78
CA LEU A 37 -5.09 7.53 2.04
C LEU A 37 -5.52 8.97 2.34
N ALA A 38 -6.83 9.21 2.46
CA ALA A 38 -7.38 10.53 2.77
C ALA A 38 -7.00 11.02 4.17
N ILE A 39 -6.81 10.11 5.13
CA ILE A 39 -6.28 10.43 6.46
C ILE A 39 -4.76 10.60 6.38
N ALA A 40 -4.07 9.68 5.71
CA ALA A 40 -2.61 9.64 5.62
C ALA A 40 -2.00 10.87 4.92
N LYS A 41 -2.73 11.52 3.99
CA LYS A 41 -2.23 12.72 3.31
C LYS A 41 -2.03 13.93 4.24
N ASP A 42 -2.74 13.98 5.37
CA ASP A 42 -2.70 15.10 6.32
C ASP A 42 -1.73 14.84 7.49
N ASP A 43 -1.28 13.59 7.64
CA ASP A 43 -0.22 13.21 8.57
C ASP A 43 1.16 13.34 7.90
N GLU A 44 2.06 14.13 8.47
CA GLU A 44 3.36 14.44 7.84
C GLU A 44 4.23 13.18 7.65
N TYR A 45 4.21 12.25 8.60
CA TYR A 45 5.00 11.03 8.51
C TYR A 45 4.49 10.12 7.41
N LEU A 46 3.18 9.85 7.40
CA LEU A 46 2.55 8.97 6.41
C LEU A 46 2.57 9.57 5.01
N LYS A 47 2.32 10.88 4.88
CA LYS A 47 2.47 11.61 3.62
C LYS A 47 3.87 11.43 3.05
N ASN A 48 4.91 11.60 3.86
CA ASN A 48 6.29 11.41 3.43
C ASN A 48 6.59 9.94 3.06
N ALA A 49 6.00 8.97 3.77
CA ALA A 49 6.12 7.56 3.42
C ALA A 49 5.47 7.24 2.06
N ILE A 50 4.27 7.76 1.81
CA ILE A 50 3.56 7.61 0.52
C ILE A 50 4.40 8.21 -0.61
N LEU A 51 4.93 9.43 -0.46
CA LEU A 51 5.74 10.08 -1.48
C LEU A 51 7.01 9.28 -1.80
N ARG A 52 7.72 8.78 -0.78
CA ARG A 52 8.90 7.93 -0.98
C ARG A 52 8.54 6.65 -1.73
N PHE A 53 7.49 5.96 -1.31
CA PHE A 53 7.00 4.76 -1.97
C PHE A 53 6.67 5.03 -3.44
N VAL A 54 5.93 6.10 -3.72
CA VAL A 54 5.54 6.46 -5.09
C VAL A 54 6.76 6.75 -5.97
N VAL A 55 7.75 7.48 -5.46
CA VAL A 55 8.99 7.79 -6.21
C VAL A 55 9.85 6.55 -6.42
N GLN A 56 9.92 5.64 -5.45
CA GLN A 56 10.73 4.43 -5.52
C GLN A 56 10.13 3.41 -6.50
N GLU A 57 8.83 3.15 -6.39
CA GLU A 57 8.18 2.07 -7.15
C GLU A 57 7.68 2.52 -8.53
N PHE A 58 7.30 3.80 -8.70
CA PHE A 58 6.62 4.28 -9.92
C PHE A 58 7.40 5.37 -10.66
N ARG A 59 8.72 5.43 -10.48
CA ARG A 59 9.57 6.48 -11.09
C ARG A 59 9.35 6.62 -12.60
N GLU A 60 9.28 5.50 -13.31
CA GLU A 60 9.12 5.50 -14.77
C GLU A 60 7.71 5.90 -15.20
N ASP A 61 6.68 5.50 -14.46
CA ASP A 61 5.30 5.93 -14.72
C ASP A 61 5.14 7.43 -14.50
N LEU A 62 5.74 7.98 -13.44
CA LEU A 62 5.77 9.42 -13.18
C LEU A 62 6.47 10.20 -14.31
N LYS A 63 7.52 9.65 -14.92
CA LYS A 63 8.17 10.26 -16.09
C LYS A 63 7.25 10.26 -17.30
N LYS A 64 6.56 9.15 -17.57
CA LYS A 64 5.60 9.03 -18.68
C LYS A 64 4.43 10.01 -18.54
N MET A 65 3.96 10.24 -17.32
CA MET A 65 2.87 11.21 -17.06
C MET A 65 3.29 12.67 -17.27
N ARG A 66 4.60 12.95 -17.33
CA ARG A 66 5.15 14.30 -17.57
C ARG A 66 5.52 14.55 -19.04
N GLY A 67 5.25 13.59 -19.93
CA GLY A 67 5.45 13.67 -21.38
C GLY A 67 4.13 13.67 -22.14
#